data_AF-A0A537K8P5-F1
#
_entry.id   AF-A0A537K8P5-F1
#
_cell.length_a   1.000
_cell.length_b   1.000
_cell.length_c   1.000
_cell.angle_alpha   90.00
_cell.angle_beta   90.00
_cell.angle_gamma   90.00
#
_symmetry.space_group_name_H-M   'P 1'
#
loop_
_entity.id
_entity.type
_entity.pdbx_description
1 polymer ?
#
loop_
_entity_poly.entity_id
_entity_poly.type
_entity_poly.pdbx_seq_one_letter_code
_entity_poly.pdbx_strand_id
1 'polypeptide(L)'
;MVNITQKNTTLRKAVAKAVLSVSKQETINAIQTKGVPKGDVFEFSRAAGLLAIKKTSDVIPDCHPLPVEYAAITHEIEGLNIIITVEVHTIYKTGVEVEAMHGAAITALTMYDMLKPIDKAVEIGSIKLLHKRGGKSDRFKDVDAELSCAVIVCSDTISKGDGADTAGKTAIERLKQYGLETVAYEIIPDEVAAIRDKAEALSAGKIDLLLFTGGTGLSPRDVTPEAIAPLIETPIPGIMEAVRHYGQERMPYAMLSRGVAGFIKDSLVITLPGSVSAVNEAIDALFPHILHVFKVRSGYRHSSSD
;
A
#
# COMPACT_ATOMS: atom_id res chain seq x y z
N MET A 1 0.88 2.27 -19.31
CA MET A 1 1.26 2.38 -17.89
C MET A 1 0.02 2.24 -17.01
N VAL A 2 0.12 1.53 -15.88
CA VAL A 2 -1.01 1.32 -14.93
C VAL A 2 -1.23 2.56 -14.07
N ASN A 3 -2.47 3.06 -13.95
CA ASN A 3 -2.77 4.18 -13.06
C ASN A 3 -2.60 3.78 -11.58
N ILE A 4 -1.74 4.49 -10.86
CA ILE A 4 -1.44 4.26 -9.42
C ILE A 4 -1.87 5.41 -8.51
N THR A 5 -2.64 6.38 -9.00
CA THR A 5 -3.03 7.59 -8.25
C THR A 5 -3.74 7.25 -6.93
N GLN A 6 -4.60 6.23 -6.92
CA GLN A 6 -5.37 5.79 -5.74
C GLN A 6 -4.63 4.80 -4.84
N LYS A 7 -3.39 4.41 -5.18
CA LYS A 7 -2.63 3.47 -4.36
C LYS A 7 -1.92 4.21 -3.23
N ASN A 8 -1.95 3.61 -2.05
CA ASN A 8 -1.18 4.08 -0.90
C ASN A 8 0.31 3.79 -1.07
N THR A 9 1.11 4.69 -0.53
CA THR A 9 2.56 4.54 -0.40
C THR A 9 2.85 3.51 0.68
N THR A 10 3.62 2.47 0.34
CA THR A 10 4.03 1.42 1.30
C THR A 10 5.48 1.02 1.04
N LEU A 11 6.14 0.40 2.03
CA LEU A 11 7.41 -0.27 1.79
C LEU A 11 7.25 -1.37 0.74
N ARG A 12 8.14 -1.37 -0.24
CA ARG A 12 8.24 -2.33 -1.34
C ARG A 12 9.64 -2.90 -1.37
N LYS A 13 9.74 -4.21 -1.58
CA LYS A 13 11.00 -4.92 -1.73
C LYS A 13 10.90 -5.89 -2.89
N ALA A 14 11.97 -6.02 -3.67
CA ALA A 14 12.09 -7.06 -4.67
C ALA A 14 13.52 -7.59 -4.68
N VAL A 15 13.65 -8.91 -4.81
CA VAL A 15 14.92 -9.58 -5.02
C VAL A 15 14.86 -10.34 -6.33
N ALA A 16 15.79 -10.01 -7.24
CA ALA A 16 15.96 -10.69 -8.51
C ALA A 16 17.30 -11.43 -8.54
N LYS A 17 17.38 -12.44 -9.41
CA LYS A 17 18.57 -13.24 -9.62
C LYS A 17 18.88 -13.34 -11.11
N ALA A 18 20.16 -13.19 -11.45
CA ALA A 18 20.71 -13.60 -12.74
C ALA A 18 21.76 -14.70 -12.54
N VAL A 19 21.92 -15.58 -13.54
CA VAL A 19 22.97 -16.60 -13.57
C VAL A 19 23.81 -16.40 -14.83
N LEU A 20 25.11 -16.24 -14.63
CA LEU A 20 26.10 -16.18 -15.71
C LEU A 20 26.99 -17.42 -15.63
N SER A 21 27.13 -18.14 -16.73
CA SER A 21 28.01 -19.30 -16.82
C SER A 21 29.25 -18.94 -17.63
N VAL A 22 30.42 -19.40 -17.17
CA VAL A 22 31.68 -19.33 -17.91
C VAL A 22 32.09 -20.74 -18.36
N SER A 23 32.99 -20.84 -19.34
CA SER A 23 33.37 -22.14 -19.91
C SER A 23 34.65 -22.73 -19.31
N LYS A 24 35.41 -21.91 -18.57
CA LYS A 24 36.77 -22.22 -18.11
C LYS A 24 36.98 -21.87 -16.65
N GLN A 25 37.73 -22.71 -15.93
CA GLN A 25 38.13 -22.44 -14.55
C GLN A 25 39.12 -21.26 -14.48
N GLU A 26 39.94 -21.08 -15.51
CA GLU A 26 40.86 -19.95 -15.63
C GLU A 26 40.12 -18.60 -15.62
N THR A 27 38.91 -18.55 -16.18
CA THR A 27 38.05 -17.35 -16.16
C THR A 27 37.62 -17.02 -14.73
N ILE A 28 37.18 -18.01 -13.96
CA ILE A 28 36.83 -17.84 -12.53
C ILE A 28 38.03 -17.36 -11.73
N ASN A 29 39.19 -17.98 -11.93
CA ASN A 29 40.43 -17.61 -11.24
C ASN A 29 40.83 -16.16 -11.58
N ALA A 30 40.68 -15.74 -12.83
CA ALA A 30 40.94 -14.36 -13.26
C ALA A 30 39.99 -13.35 -12.61
N ILE A 31 38.71 -13.70 -12.42
CA ILE A 31 37.76 -12.87 -11.69
C ILE A 31 38.18 -12.71 -10.22
N GLN A 32 38.47 -13.82 -9.54
CA GLN A 32 38.84 -13.83 -8.11
C GLN A 32 40.14 -13.07 -7.83
N THR A 33 41.12 -13.17 -8.73
CA THR A 33 42.42 -12.50 -8.62
C THR A 33 42.42 -11.08 -9.22
N LYS A 34 41.29 -10.61 -9.74
CA LYS A 34 41.14 -9.31 -10.44
C LYS A 34 42.07 -9.18 -11.65
N GLY A 35 42.39 -10.29 -12.31
CA GLY A 35 43.30 -10.39 -13.47
C GLY A 35 42.63 -10.20 -14.83
N VAL A 36 41.35 -9.84 -14.88
CA VAL A 36 40.65 -9.56 -16.15
C VAL A 36 41.15 -8.23 -16.73
N PRO A 37 41.51 -8.13 -18.03
CA PRO A 37 42.10 -6.92 -18.61
C PRO A 37 41.25 -5.65 -18.47
N LYS A 38 39.92 -5.80 -18.35
CA LYS A 38 38.99 -4.68 -18.16
C LYS A 38 38.82 -4.25 -16.70
N GLY A 39 39.56 -4.83 -15.76
CA GLY A 39 39.52 -4.49 -14.34
C GLY A 39 38.66 -5.46 -13.50
N ASP A 40 38.28 -4.99 -12.32
CA ASP A 40 37.51 -5.78 -11.34
C ASP A 40 36.07 -6.02 -11.84
N VAL A 41 35.79 -7.25 -12.27
CA VAL A 41 34.52 -7.62 -12.88
C VAL A 41 33.34 -7.38 -11.95
N PHE A 42 33.48 -7.68 -10.66
CA PHE A 42 32.39 -7.55 -9.70
C PHE A 42 32.09 -6.10 -9.37
N GLU A 43 33.10 -5.26 -9.22
CA GLU A 43 32.87 -3.85 -8.89
C GLU A 43 32.36 -3.04 -10.09
N PHE A 44 32.85 -3.32 -11.30
CA PHE A 44 32.33 -2.68 -12.51
C PHE A 44 30.90 -3.11 -12.84
N SER A 45 30.59 -4.41 -12.76
CA SER A 45 29.23 -4.91 -13.03
C SER A 45 28.23 -4.38 -11.99
N ARG A 46 28.64 -4.31 -10.72
CA ARG A 46 27.85 -3.71 -9.63
C ARG A 46 27.51 -2.25 -9.91
N ALA A 47 28.50 -1.45 -10.29
CA ALA A 47 28.27 -0.04 -10.61
C ALA A 47 27.28 0.12 -11.77
N ALA A 48 27.44 -0.67 -12.83
CA ALA A 48 26.52 -0.66 -13.97
C ALA A 48 25.09 -1.06 -13.58
N GLY A 49 24.94 -2.12 -12.77
CA GLY A 49 23.65 -2.56 -12.25
C GLY A 49 22.96 -1.49 -11.39
N LEU A 50 23.70 -0.82 -10.51
CA LEU A 50 23.16 0.26 -9.67
C LEU A 50 22.69 1.47 -10.50
N LEU A 51 23.40 1.79 -11.58
CA LEU A 51 22.96 2.84 -12.52
C LEU A 51 21.71 2.41 -13.29
N ALA A 52 21.67 1.15 -13.74
CA ALA A 52 20.52 0.59 -14.45
C ALA A 52 19.25 0.61 -13.60
N ILE A 53 19.33 0.22 -12.32
CA ILE A 53 18.22 0.26 -11.37
C ILE A 53 17.57 1.65 -11.34
N LYS A 54 18.39 2.70 -11.20
CA LYS A 54 17.94 4.11 -11.17
C LYS A 54 17.38 4.61 -12.50
N LYS A 55 17.67 3.89 -13.60
CA LYS A 55 17.35 4.25 -14.99
C LYS A 55 16.36 3.30 -15.64
N THR A 56 15.67 2.50 -14.84
CA THR A 56 14.72 1.49 -15.34
C THR A 56 13.58 2.11 -16.15
N SER A 57 12.99 3.21 -15.67
CA SER A 57 11.93 3.93 -16.39
C SER A 57 12.37 4.55 -17.71
N ASP A 58 13.67 4.75 -17.92
CA ASP A 58 14.20 5.33 -19.17
C ASP A 58 14.18 4.29 -20.31
N VAL A 59 14.11 3.00 -19.99
CA VAL A 59 14.22 1.90 -20.97
C VAL A 59 13.05 0.92 -20.96
N ILE A 60 12.27 0.86 -19.88
CA ILE A 60 11.05 0.05 -19.79
C ILE A 60 9.82 0.96 -19.91
N PRO A 61 9.08 0.95 -21.05
CA PRO A 61 8.07 1.97 -21.36
C PRO A 61 6.95 2.16 -20.33
N ASP A 62 6.55 1.10 -19.63
CA ASP A 62 5.45 1.12 -18.67
C ASP A 62 5.90 1.19 -17.20
N CYS A 63 7.21 1.30 -16.95
CA CYS A 63 7.73 1.53 -15.60
C CYS A 63 7.50 2.97 -15.17
N HIS A 64 7.05 3.13 -13.92
CA HIS A 64 7.01 4.44 -13.29
C HIS A 64 8.43 4.83 -12.86
N PRO A 65 8.80 6.11 -12.86
CA PRO A 65 10.00 6.55 -12.17
C PRO A 65 9.82 6.34 -10.66
N LEU A 66 10.69 5.54 -10.03
CA LEU A 66 10.60 5.19 -8.62
C LEU A 66 11.75 5.79 -7.81
N PRO A 67 11.48 6.37 -6.61
CA PRO A 67 12.53 6.79 -5.70
C PRO A 67 13.16 5.56 -5.04
N VAL A 68 14.31 5.13 -5.53
CA VAL A 68 15.04 3.99 -4.95
C VAL A 68 15.65 4.39 -3.61
N GLU A 69 15.18 3.77 -2.53
CA GLU A 69 15.66 4.02 -1.16
C GLU A 69 16.90 3.17 -0.82
N TYR A 70 16.95 1.96 -1.38
CA TYR A 70 18.07 1.04 -1.19
C TYR A 70 18.22 0.15 -2.41
N ALA A 71 19.47 -0.13 -2.79
CA ALA A 71 19.80 -1.13 -3.77
C ALA A 71 21.11 -1.81 -3.40
N ALA A 72 21.14 -3.14 -3.50
CA ALA A 72 22.34 -3.94 -3.32
C ALA A 72 22.43 -5.00 -4.40
N ILE A 73 23.68 -5.31 -4.76
CA ILE A 73 24.00 -6.37 -5.71
C ILE A 73 25.02 -7.25 -5.01
N THR A 74 24.93 -8.57 -5.13
CA THR A 74 25.93 -9.51 -4.62
C THR A 74 26.27 -10.51 -5.70
N HIS A 75 27.49 -11.05 -5.61
CA HIS A 75 28.02 -12.04 -6.52
C HIS A 75 28.47 -13.25 -5.71
N GLU A 76 28.08 -14.44 -6.14
CA GLU A 76 28.51 -15.70 -5.56
C GLU A 76 28.98 -16.63 -6.68
N ILE A 77 30.09 -17.34 -6.46
CA ILE A 77 30.65 -18.26 -7.45
C ILE A 77 30.29 -19.69 -7.03
N GLU A 78 29.58 -20.40 -7.90
CA GLU A 78 29.19 -21.80 -7.74
C GLU A 78 29.75 -22.62 -8.91
N GLY A 79 30.96 -23.16 -8.74
CA GLY A 79 31.69 -23.84 -9.81
C GLY A 79 31.99 -22.89 -10.97
N LEU A 80 31.43 -23.16 -12.15
CA LEU A 80 31.54 -22.31 -13.33
C LEU A 80 30.38 -21.31 -13.49
N ASN A 81 29.49 -21.23 -12.50
CA ASN A 81 28.40 -20.27 -12.47
C ASN A 81 28.71 -19.11 -11.55
N ILE A 82 28.23 -17.94 -11.92
CA ILE A 82 28.23 -16.74 -11.11
C ILE A 82 26.78 -16.35 -10.89
N ILE A 83 26.36 -16.40 -9.63
CA ILE A 83 25.04 -16.02 -9.18
C ILE A 83 25.07 -14.54 -8.83
N ILE A 84 24.24 -13.76 -9.52
CA ILE A 84 24.06 -12.34 -9.27
C ILE A 84 22.73 -12.17 -8.56
N THR A 85 22.74 -11.63 -7.35
CA THR A 85 21.51 -11.30 -6.62
C THR A 85 21.37 -9.79 -6.51
N VAL A 86 20.19 -9.28 -6.84
CA VAL A 86 19.88 -7.84 -6.81
C VAL A 86 18.67 -7.61 -5.92
N GLU A 87 18.85 -6.80 -4.88
CA GLU A 87 17.82 -6.39 -3.93
C GLU A 87 17.53 -4.90 -4.09
N VAL A 88 16.26 -4.53 -4.19
CA VAL A 88 15.82 -3.14 -4.33
C VAL A 88 14.68 -2.84 -3.37
N HIS A 89 14.76 -1.70 -2.69
CA HIS A 89 13.70 -1.16 -1.83
C HIS A 89 13.22 0.22 -2.29
N THR A 90 11.94 0.47 -2.06
CA THR A 90 11.36 1.82 -2.15
C THR A 90 10.20 1.96 -1.17
N ILE A 91 9.82 3.19 -0.84
CA ILE A 91 8.56 3.52 -0.19
C ILE A 91 7.70 4.23 -1.23
N TYR A 92 6.83 3.47 -1.92
CA TYR A 92 6.07 4.01 -3.05
C TYR A 92 4.75 3.27 -3.35
N LYS A 93 4.01 3.80 -4.32
CA LYS A 93 2.67 3.35 -4.74
C LYS A 93 2.66 2.07 -5.59
N THR A 94 3.81 1.66 -6.14
CA THR A 94 3.98 0.44 -6.94
C THR A 94 5.28 -0.28 -6.59
N GLY A 95 5.39 -1.56 -6.95
CA GLY A 95 6.54 -2.40 -6.64
C GLY A 95 7.78 -2.08 -7.48
N VAL A 96 8.91 -2.70 -7.09
CA VAL A 96 10.27 -2.52 -7.66
C VAL A 96 10.81 -3.78 -8.34
N GLU A 97 9.91 -4.67 -8.79
CA GLU A 97 10.27 -5.95 -9.41
C GLU A 97 11.11 -5.75 -10.68
N VAL A 98 10.72 -4.75 -11.48
CA VAL A 98 11.35 -4.49 -12.76
C VAL A 98 12.71 -3.84 -12.57
N GLU A 99 12.86 -2.96 -11.59
CA GLU A 99 14.13 -2.34 -11.23
C GLU A 99 15.15 -3.40 -10.79
N ALA A 100 14.72 -4.34 -9.93
CA ALA A 100 15.58 -5.44 -9.50
C ALA A 100 16.00 -6.34 -10.68
N MET A 101 15.05 -6.72 -11.55
CA MET A 101 15.35 -7.55 -12.72
C MET A 101 16.21 -6.82 -13.76
N HIS A 102 15.98 -5.53 -13.98
CA HIS A 102 16.78 -4.72 -14.88
C HIS A 102 18.21 -4.56 -14.36
N GLY A 103 18.38 -4.29 -13.05
CA GLY A 103 19.69 -4.30 -12.40
C GLY A 103 20.43 -5.63 -12.59
N ALA A 104 19.74 -6.76 -12.42
CA ALA A 104 20.32 -8.09 -12.61
C ALA A 104 20.73 -8.34 -14.07
N ALA A 105 19.88 -7.93 -15.03
CA ALA A 105 20.15 -8.05 -16.46
C ALA A 105 21.39 -7.25 -16.89
N ILE A 106 21.49 -5.98 -16.48
CA ILE A 106 22.61 -5.13 -16.85
C ILE A 106 23.89 -5.57 -16.15
N THR A 107 23.82 -6.00 -14.88
CA THR A 107 24.99 -6.57 -14.19
C THR A 107 25.54 -7.78 -14.96
N ALA A 108 24.68 -8.72 -15.36
CA ALA A 108 25.09 -9.90 -16.12
C ALA A 108 25.66 -9.53 -17.50
N LEU A 109 25.03 -8.58 -18.20
CA LEU A 109 25.48 -8.10 -19.51
C LEU A 109 26.84 -7.39 -19.42
N THR A 110 27.08 -6.58 -18.39
CA THR A 110 28.38 -5.97 -18.14
C THR A 110 29.45 -7.02 -17.89
N MET A 111 29.14 -8.06 -17.09
CA MET A 111 30.08 -9.17 -16.88
C MET A 111 30.39 -9.90 -18.19
N TYR A 112 29.38 -10.20 -19.01
CA TYR A 112 29.58 -10.79 -20.33
C TYR A 112 30.53 -9.93 -21.19
N ASP A 113 30.28 -8.61 -21.25
CA ASP A 113 31.12 -7.69 -22.01
C ASP A 113 32.59 -7.69 -21.57
N MET A 114 32.82 -7.84 -20.26
CA MET A 114 34.15 -7.91 -19.64
C MET A 114 34.85 -9.24 -19.83
N LEU A 115 34.12 -10.35 -19.85
CA LEU A 115 34.68 -11.70 -19.90
C LEU A 115 34.86 -12.25 -21.33
N LYS A 116 34.08 -11.77 -22.32
CA LYS A 116 34.17 -12.21 -23.72
C LYS A 116 35.58 -12.14 -24.37
N PRO A 117 36.54 -11.30 -23.93
CA PRO A 117 37.91 -11.35 -24.46
C PRO A 117 38.69 -12.60 -24.04
N ILE A 118 38.48 -13.10 -22.81
CA ILE A 118 39.22 -14.23 -22.23
C ILE A 118 38.45 -15.55 -22.28
N ASP A 119 37.12 -15.48 -22.39
CA ASP A 119 36.23 -16.63 -22.47
C ASP A 119 35.16 -16.38 -23.55
N LYS A 120 35.16 -17.19 -24.62
CA LYS A 120 34.27 -16.98 -25.78
C LYS A 120 32.90 -17.64 -25.62
N ALA A 121 32.72 -18.47 -24.61
CA ALA A 121 31.49 -19.25 -24.40
C ALA A 121 30.81 -18.85 -23.07
N VAL A 122 30.97 -17.59 -22.67
CA VAL A 122 30.20 -17.01 -21.55
C VAL A 122 28.72 -16.98 -21.95
N GLU A 123 27.83 -17.32 -21.03
CA GLU A 123 26.39 -17.35 -21.26
C GLU A 123 25.64 -16.64 -20.13
N ILE A 124 24.64 -15.83 -20.47
CA ILE A 124 23.65 -15.33 -19.51
C ILE A 124 22.47 -16.29 -19.57
N GLY A 125 22.30 -17.13 -18.55
CA GLY A 125 21.29 -18.19 -18.56
C GLY A 125 19.88 -17.66 -18.24
N SER A 126 19.61 -17.41 -16.97
CA SER A 126 18.28 -16.97 -16.51
C SER A 126 18.33 -15.67 -15.73
N ILE A 127 17.33 -14.81 -15.92
CA ILE A 127 17.03 -13.65 -15.07
C ILE A 127 15.61 -13.84 -14.55
N LYS A 128 15.43 -13.85 -13.23
CA LYS A 128 14.11 -14.04 -12.62
C LYS A 128 13.94 -13.29 -11.30
N LEU A 129 12.71 -12.96 -10.97
CA LEU A 129 12.32 -12.51 -9.65
C LEU A 129 12.32 -13.70 -8.68
N LEU A 130 13.02 -13.59 -7.55
CA LEU A 130 13.02 -14.61 -6.49
C LEU A 130 11.84 -14.41 -5.54
N HIS A 131 11.70 -13.20 -5.01
CA HIS A 131 10.57 -12.83 -4.18
C HIS A 131 10.34 -11.32 -4.24
N LYS A 132 9.13 -10.92 -3.89
CA LYS A 132 8.73 -9.53 -3.70
C LYS A 132 7.93 -9.39 -2.43
N ARG A 133 7.98 -8.20 -1.84
CA ARG A 133 7.21 -7.85 -0.65
C ARG A 133 6.60 -6.46 -0.76
N GLY A 134 5.41 -6.28 -0.19
CA GLY A 134 4.69 -5.03 -0.04
C GLY A 134 3.47 -4.89 -0.95
N GLY A 135 2.57 -3.98 -0.57
CA GLY A 135 1.31 -3.73 -1.26
C GLY A 135 0.09 -4.43 -0.69
N LYS A 136 -1.02 -4.35 -1.42
CA LYS A 136 -2.32 -4.90 -1.02
C LYS A 136 -2.27 -6.43 -0.84
N SER A 137 -1.58 -7.15 -1.74
CA SER A 137 -1.53 -8.62 -1.77
C SER A 137 -0.84 -9.26 -0.57
N ASP A 138 0.02 -8.53 0.13
CA ASP A 138 0.88 -9.08 1.17
C ASP A 138 0.35 -8.84 2.57
N ARG A 139 -0.60 -7.90 2.73
CA ARG A 139 -1.13 -7.47 4.02
C ARG A 139 -2.62 -7.79 4.20
N PHE A 140 -3.31 -8.21 3.15
CA PHE A 140 -4.76 -8.41 3.14
C PHE A 140 -5.19 -9.89 3.02
N LYS A 141 -4.32 -10.85 3.35
CA LYS A 141 -4.67 -12.26 3.16
C LYS A 141 -5.63 -12.83 4.19
N ASP A 142 -5.88 -12.15 5.30
CA ASP A 142 -6.33 -12.86 6.50
C ASP A 142 -7.58 -12.31 7.20
N VAL A 143 -8.39 -11.42 6.59
CA VAL A 143 -9.66 -11.02 7.24
C VAL A 143 -10.73 -12.07 6.93
N ASP A 144 -10.69 -13.19 7.66
CA ASP A 144 -11.62 -14.33 7.53
C ASP A 144 -12.95 -14.13 8.27
N ALA A 145 -13.17 -12.94 8.86
CA ALA A 145 -14.37 -12.65 9.64
C ALA A 145 -15.44 -12.00 8.75
N GLU A 146 -16.67 -12.54 8.79
CA GLU A 146 -17.87 -11.88 8.28
C GLU A 146 -18.16 -10.64 9.15
N LEU A 147 -17.64 -9.49 8.73
CA LEU A 147 -17.84 -8.23 9.43
C LEU A 147 -19.10 -7.54 8.94
N SER A 148 -19.95 -7.16 9.87
CA SER A 148 -21.16 -6.37 9.63
C SER A 148 -20.83 -4.88 9.60
N CYS A 149 -21.44 -4.14 8.66
CA CYS A 149 -21.30 -2.68 8.63
C CYS A 149 -22.64 -1.95 8.56
N ALA A 150 -22.65 -0.74 9.11
CA ALA A 150 -23.74 0.22 8.99
C ALA A 150 -23.25 1.52 8.36
N VAL A 151 -24.06 2.10 7.48
CA VAL A 151 -23.78 3.40 6.84
C VAL A 151 -24.91 4.37 7.16
N ILE A 152 -24.61 5.42 7.90
CA ILE A 152 -25.58 6.42 8.36
C ILE A 152 -25.25 7.76 7.73
N VAL A 153 -26.20 8.35 7.02
CA VAL A 153 -26.07 9.64 6.35
C VAL A 153 -26.66 10.72 7.25
N CYS A 154 -25.84 11.66 7.70
CA CYS A 154 -26.25 12.82 8.49
C CYS A 154 -26.49 13.99 7.53
N SER A 155 -27.77 14.32 7.32
CA SER A 155 -28.17 15.42 6.43
C SER A 155 -29.58 15.90 6.71
N ASP A 156 -29.72 17.17 7.07
CA ASP A 156 -31.01 17.84 7.22
C ASP A 156 -31.86 17.86 5.94
N THR A 157 -31.23 18.06 4.79
CA THR A 157 -31.96 18.19 3.51
C THR A 157 -32.45 16.82 3.04
N ILE A 158 -31.57 15.82 3.06
CA ILE A 158 -31.92 14.49 2.56
C ILE A 158 -32.91 13.79 3.51
N SER A 159 -32.78 14.00 4.83
CA SER A 159 -33.75 13.45 5.81
C SER A 159 -35.15 14.05 5.65
N LYS A 160 -35.29 15.28 5.14
CA LYS A 160 -36.57 15.91 4.81
C LYS A 160 -37.15 15.50 3.45
N GLY A 161 -36.41 14.72 2.67
CA GLY A 161 -36.78 14.32 1.30
C GLY A 161 -36.34 15.30 0.21
N ASP A 162 -35.60 16.36 0.57
CA ASP A 162 -35.12 17.39 -0.35
C ASP A 162 -33.74 16.99 -0.92
N GLY A 163 -33.70 15.89 -1.68
CA GLY A 163 -32.51 15.40 -2.36
C GLY A 163 -32.36 13.88 -2.30
N ALA A 164 -31.28 13.38 -2.89
CA ALA A 164 -30.94 11.96 -2.88
C ALA A 164 -29.54 11.76 -2.31
N ASP A 165 -29.40 10.79 -1.40
CA ASP A 165 -28.07 10.37 -0.96
C ASP A 165 -27.33 9.67 -2.10
N THR A 166 -26.10 10.15 -2.31
CA THR A 166 -25.11 9.57 -3.22
C THR A 166 -23.84 9.18 -2.47
N ALA A 167 -23.52 9.83 -1.36
CA ALA A 167 -22.30 9.59 -0.59
C ALA A 167 -22.39 8.29 0.22
N GLY A 168 -23.50 8.07 0.93
CA GLY A 168 -23.75 6.82 1.66
C GLY A 168 -23.84 5.63 0.71
N LYS A 169 -24.59 5.76 -0.39
CA LYS A 169 -24.62 4.72 -1.45
C LYS A 169 -23.25 4.40 -2.02
N THR A 170 -22.41 5.41 -2.24
CA THR A 170 -21.02 5.20 -2.68
C THR A 170 -20.24 4.42 -1.63
N ALA A 171 -20.36 4.77 -0.35
CA ALA A 171 -19.71 4.04 0.73
C ALA A 171 -20.09 2.56 0.71
N ILE A 172 -21.38 2.24 0.59
CA ILE A 172 -21.90 0.86 0.52
C ILE A 172 -21.27 0.10 -0.66
N GLU A 173 -21.27 0.68 -1.85
CA GLU A 173 -20.71 0.03 -3.04
C GLU A 173 -19.21 -0.23 -2.90
N ARG A 174 -18.49 0.73 -2.32
CA ARG A 174 -17.05 0.62 -2.08
C ARG A 174 -16.72 -0.43 -1.00
N LEU A 175 -17.51 -0.52 0.08
CA LEU A 175 -17.33 -1.51 1.14
C LEU A 175 -17.55 -2.94 0.64
N LYS A 176 -18.52 -3.15 -0.27
CA LYS A 176 -18.75 -4.46 -0.91
C LYS A 176 -17.52 -5.02 -1.63
N GLN A 177 -16.67 -4.16 -2.19
CA GLN A 177 -15.42 -4.57 -2.86
C GLN A 177 -14.41 -5.21 -1.89
N TYR A 178 -14.59 -5.00 -0.59
CA TYR A 178 -13.79 -5.58 0.49
C TYR A 178 -14.51 -6.71 1.22
N GLY A 179 -15.64 -7.20 0.69
CA GLY A 179 -16.41 -8.29 1.29
C GLY A 179 -17.24 -7.89 2.52
N LEU A 180 -17.44 -6.59 2.76
CA LEU A 180 -18.19 -6.09 3.89
C LEU A 180 -19.67 -5.93 3.51
N GLU A 181 -20.55 -6.62 4.24
CA GLU A 181 -21.99 -6.51 4.05
C GLU A 181 -22.57 -5.36 4.87
N THR A 182 -23.27 -4.44 4.20
CA THR A 182 -24.00 -3.36 4.88
C THR A 182 -25.37 -3.85 5.32
N VAL A 183 -25.50 -4.12 6.62
CA VAL A 183 -26.73 -4.65 7.24
C VAL A 183 -27.70 -3.54 7.67
N ALA A 184 -27.22 -2.30 7.77
CA ALA A 184 -28.05 -1.13 8.07
C ALA A 184 -27.63 0.09 7.24
N TYR A 185 -28.61 0.75 6.64
CA TYR A 185 -28.45 2.02 5.94
C TYR A 185 -29.62 2.94 6.29
N GLU A 186 -29.30 4.15 6.75
CA GLU A 186 -30.31 5.12 7.16
C GLU A 186 -29.84 6.55 6.95
N ILE A 187 -30.81 7.45 6.78
CA ILE A 187 -30.59 8.89 6.64
C ILE A 187 -31.26 9.56 7.83
N ILE A 188 -30.49 10.37 8.57
CA ILE A 188 -30.92 11.04 9.79
C ILE A 188 -30.62 12.54 9.70
N PRO A 189 -31.37 13.40 10.42
CA PRO A 189 -31.09 14.83 10.48
C PRO A 189 -29.77 15.13 11.22
N ASP A 190 -29.22 16.33 11.01
CA ASP A 190 -28.00 16.80 11.67
C ASP A 190 -28.29 17.25 13.12
N GLU A 191 -28.81 16.32 13.92
CA GLU A 191 -29.21 16.53 15.31
C GLU A 191 -28.41 15.62 16.25
N VAL A 192 -27.81 16.21 17.28
CA VAL A 192 -26.92 15.52 18.21
C VAL A 192 -27.58 14.29 18.84
N ALA A 193 -28.84 14.42 19.26
CA ALA A 193 -29.59 13.31 19.86
C ALA A 193 -29.81 12.17 18.85
N ALA A 194 -30.27 12.48 17.63
CA ALA A 194 -30.53 11.47 16.60
C ALA A 194 -29.25 10.69 16.22
N ILE A 195 -28.12 11.39 16.07
CA ILE A 195 -26.84 10.77 15.75
C ILE A 195 -26.34 9.89 16.90
N ARG A 196 -26.45 10.35 18.15
CA ARG A 196 -26.06 9.58 19.35
C ARG A 196 -26.91 8.33 19.52
N ASP A 197 -28.23 8.48 19.52
CA ASP A 197 -29.17 7.38 19.71
C ASP A 197 -28.92 6.29 18.65
N LYS A 198 -28.64 6.70 17.40
CA LYS A 198 -28.31 5.76 16.32
C LYS A 198 -26.99 5.03 16.57
N ALA A 199 -25.93 5.76 16.94
CA ALA A 199 -24.62 5.16 17.22
C ALA A 199 -24.68 4.18 18.40
N GLU A 200 -25.39 4.53 19.47
CA GLU A 200 -25.59 3.66 20.63
C GLU A 200 -26.41 2.41 20.29
N ALA A 201 -27.49 2.57 19.53
CA ALA A 201 -28.34 1.46 19.11
C ALA A 201 -27.58 0.46 18.22
N LEU A 202 -26.85 0.94 17.22
CA LEU A 202 -26.05 0.10 16.32
C LEU A 202 -24.90 -0.60 17.08
N SER A 203 -24.27 0.11 18.01
CA SER A 203 -23.20 -0.47 18.84
C SER A 203 -23.75 -1.52 19.81
N ALA A 204 -24.95 -1.31 20.37
CA ALA A 204 -25.64 -2.32 21.18
C ALA A 204 -26.07 -3.54 20.36
N GLY A 205 -26.41 -3.34 19.08
CA GLY A 205 -26.66 -4.39 18.09
C GLY A 205 -25.41 -5.16 17.65
N LYS A 206 -24.22 -4.81 18.17
CA LYS A 206 -22.93 -5.43 17.85
C LYS A 206 -22.55 -5.36 16.38
N ILE A 207 -22.89 -4.25 15.72
CA ILE A 207 -22.40 -3.99 14.36
C ILE A 207 -20.91 -3.64 14.40
N ASP A 208 -20.07 -4.31 13.61
CA ASP A 208 -18.61 -4.18 13.73
C ASP A 208 -18.10 -2.82 13.28
N LEU A 209 -18.58 -2.32 12.14
CA LEU A 209 -18.15 -1.06 11.53
C LEU A 209 -19.32 -0.09 11.35
N LEU A 210 -19.20 1.11 11.92
CA LEU A 210 -20.17 2.20 11.77
C LEU A 210 -19.54 3.34 10.97
N LEU A 211 -20.07 3.63 9.79
CA LEU A 211 -19.71 4.81 9.02
C LEU A 211 -20.82 5.86 9.12
N PHE A 212 -20.49 7.02 9.68
CA PHE A 212 -21.36 8.19 9.64
C PHE A 212 -20.83 9.15 8.58
N THR A 213 -21.62 9.52 7.58
CA THR A 213 -21.20 10.45 6.51
C THR A 213 -22.02 11.73 6.55
N GLY A 214 -21.35 12.88 6.51
CA GLY A 214 -21.98 14.20 6.63
C GLY A 214 -21.71 14.86 7.98
N GLY A 215 -22.00 16.16 8.08
CA GLY A 215 -21.93 16.90 9.34
C GLY A 215 -20.54 17.03 9.99
N THR A 216 -19.43 16.85 9.26
CA THR A 216 -18.05 16.91 9.80
C THR A 216 -17.27 18.18 9.46
N GLY A 217 -17.92 19.18 8.85
CA GLY A 217 -17.28 20.44 8.47
C GLY A 217 -17.17 21.45 9.63
N LEU A 218 -17.27 22.73 9.27
CA LEU A 218 -17.17 23.90 10.16
C LEU A 218 -18.47 24.75 10.21
N SER A 219 -19.53 24.31 9.52
CA SER A 219 -20.84 24.94 9.59
C SER A 219 -21.45 24.76 10.99
N PRO A 220 -22.31 25.68 11.46
CA PRO A 220 -23.05 25.49 12.72
C PRO A 220 -23.90 24.22 12.77
N ARG A 221 -24.24 23.63 11.61
CA ARG A 221 -24.96 22.35 11.51
C ARG A 221 -24.04 21.12 11.46
N ASP A 222 -22.73 21.31 11.35
CA ASP A 222 -21.74 20.22 11.32
C ASP A 222 -21.47 19.68 12.74
N VAL A 223 -22.43 18.90 13.26
CA VAL A 223 -22.45 18.40 14.65
C VAL A 223 -22.13 16.92 14.79
N THR A 224 -21.80 16.22 13.71
CA THR A 224 -21.55 14.76 13.74
C THR A 224 -20.35 14.42 14.65
N PRO A 225 -19.21 15.14 14.62
CA PRO A 225 -18.12 14.94 15.57
C PRO A 225 -18.52 15.15 17.04
N GLU A 226 -19.28 16.20 17.38
CA GLU A 226 -19.76 16.48 18.74
C GLU A 226 -20.77 15.44 19.24
N ALA A 227 -21.54 14.87 18.32
CA ALA A 227 -22.46 13.80 18.65
C ALA A 227 -21.70 12.51 18.98
N ILE A 228 -20.74 12.13 18.13
CA ILE A 228 -20.04 10.84 18.20
C ILE A 228 -18.89 10.83 19.23
N ALA A 229 -18.08 11.88 19.31
CA ALA A 229 -16.85 11.88 20.12
C ALA A 229 -17.07 11.53 21.61
N PRO A 230 -18.14 12.00 22.29
CA PRO A 230 -18.40 11.63 23.68
C PRO A 230 -18.75 10.16 23.90
N LEU A 231 -19.16 9.43 22.85
CA LEU A 231 -19.49 8.01 22.92
C LEU A 231 -18.26 7.11 22.74
N ILE A 232 -17.16 7.66 22.20
CA ILE A 232 -15.95 6.90 21.91
C ILE A 232 -15.20 6.61 23.22
N GLU A 233 -15.15 5.32 23.60
CA GLU A 233 -14.41 4.83 24.76
C GLU A 233 -12.91 4.68 24.46
N THR A 234 -12.57 4.33 23.22
CA THR A 234 -11.18 4.18 22.76
C THR A 234 -10.94 5.00 21.49
N PRO A 235 -10.45 6.24 21.62
CA PRO A 235 -10.15 7.09 20.47
C PRO A 235 -9.00 6.54 19.61
N ILE A 236 -9.13 6.64 18.29
CA ILE A 236 -8.08 6.28 17.32
C ILE A 236 -7.89 7.46 16.35
N PRO A 237 -7.30 8.58 16.81
CA PRO A 237 -7.15 9.78 15.98
C PRO A 237 -6.35 9.53 14.69
N GLY A 238 -5.43 8.55 14.71
CA GLY A 238 -4.61 8.14 13.56
C GLY A 238 -5.41 7.74 12.31
N ILE A 239 -6.64 7.25 12.48
CA ILE A 239 -7.54 6.95 11.34
C ILE A 239 -7.86 8.24 10.58
N MET A 240 -8.28 9.27 11.30
CA MET A 240 -8.69 10.52 10.68
C MET A 240 -7.48 11.38 10.27
N GLU A 241 -6.33 11.22 10.92
CA GLU A 241 -5.05 11.75 10.44
C GLU A 241 -4.68 11.16 9.06
N ALA A 242 -4.80 9.84 8.88
CA ALA A 242 -4.56 9.18 7.60
C ALA A 242 -5.53 9.65 6.51
N VAL A 243 -6.82 9.74 6.83
CA VAL A 243 -7.85 10.26 5.89
C VAL A 243 -7.54 11.70 5.48
N ARG A 244 -7.25 12.60 6.44
CA ARG A 244 -6.92 13.99 6.15
C ARG A 244 -5.63 14.13 5.37
N HIS A 245 -4.61 13.33 5.68
CA HIS A 245 -3.33 13.36 4.96
C HIS A 245 -3.51 12.94 3.51
N TYR A 246 -4.15 11.79 3.27
CA TYR A 246 -4.45 11.31 1.92
C TYR A 246 -5.35 12.28 1.14
N GLY A 247 -6.37 12.83 1.81
CA GLY A 247 -7.26 13.83 1.21
C GLY A 247 -6.53 15.11 0.83
N GLN A 248 -5.60 15.62 1.66
CA GLN A 248 -4.85 16.86 1.39
C GLN A 248 -3.94 16.77 0.15
N GLU A 249 -3.45 15.58 -0.19
CA GLU A 249 -2.71 15.37 -1.45
C GLU A 249 -3.57 15.59 -2.71
N ARG A 250 -4.91 15.64 -2.56
CA ARG A 250 -5.89 15.74 -3.66
C ARG A 250 -6.71 17.01 -3.57
N MET A 251 -7.24 17.30 -2.37
CA MET A 251 -8.07 18.44 -2.06
C MET A 251 -7.49 19.20 -0.86
N PRO A 252 -6.91 20.41 -1.06
CA PRO A 252 -6.23 21.16 0.01
C PRO A 252 -7.09 21.40 1.26
N TYR A 253 -8.41 21.53 1.10
CA TYR A 253 -9.34 21.79 2.21
C TYR A 253 -9.69 20.55 3.04
N ALA A 254 -9.21 19.35 2.67
CA ALA A 254 -9.46 18.12 3.43
C ALA A 254 -8.97 18.23 4.89
N MET A 255 -7.96 19.09 5.16
CA MET A 255 -7.49 19.38 6.52
C MET A 255 -8.55 19.97 7.45
N LEU A 256 -9.61 20.59 6.91
CA LEU A 256 -10.66 21.23 7.70
C LEU A 256 -11.70 20.25 8.25
N SER A 257 -11.67 18.98 7.81
CA SER A 257 -12.59 17.97 8.33
C SER A 257 -12.32 17.71 9.82
N ARG A 258 -13.37 17.85 10.61
CA ARG A 258 -13.39 17.57 12.06
C ARG A 258 -13.77 16.14 12.38
N GLY A 259 -13.74 15.25 11.40
CA GLY A 259 -14.12 13.86 11.62
C GLY A 259 -13.28 13.18 12.70
N VAL A 260 -13.94 12.29 13.43
CA VAL A 260 -13.42 11.48 14.54
C VAL A 260 -13.58 10.00 14.23
N ALA A 261 -12.74 9.18 14.87
CA ALA A 261 -12.82 7.73 14.78
C ALA A 261 -12.33 7.08 16.07
N GLY A 262 -12.87 5.90 16.37
CA GLY A 262 -12.55 5.14 17.56
C GLY A 262 -13.60 4.07 17.81
N PHE A 263 -13.55 3.45 18.97
CA PHE A 263 -14.52 2.43 19.34
C PHE A 263 -15.58 2.95 20.32
N ILE A 264 -16.83 2.60 20.01
CA ILE A 264 -17.98 2.67 20.94
C ILE A 264 -18.30 1.21 21.28
N LYS A 265 -18.10 0.79 22.54
CA LYS A 265 -18.08 -0.64 22.88
C LYS A 265 -17.16 -1.39 21.92
N ASP A 266 -17.65 -2.43 21.23
CA ASP A 266 -16.91 -3.24 20.25
C ASP A 266 -17.02 -2.76 18.80
N SER A 267 -17.77 -1.69 18.55
CA SER A 267 -18.03 -1.16 17.21
C SER A 267 -17.04 -0.05 16.84
N LEU A 268 -16.32 -0.22 15.74
CA LEU A 268 -15.46 0.83 15.20
C LEU A 268 -16.34 1.88 14.51
N VAL A 269 -16.36 3.10 15.04
CA VAL A 269 -17.03 4.24 14.41
C VAL A 269 -16.03 5.12 13.67
N ILE A 270 -16.40 5.55 12.47
CA ILE A 270 -15.63 6.51 11.65
C ILE A 270 -16.60 7.54 11.08
N THR A 271 -16.35 8.82 11.32
CA THR A 271 -17.15 9.91 10.73
C THR A 271 -16.44 10.47 9.50
N LEU A 272 -17.10 10.43 8.35
CA LEU A 272 -16.60 10.85 7.05
C LEU A 272 -17.31 12.12 6.57
N PRO A 273 -16.69 12.92 5.70
CA PRO A 273 -17.39 14.04 5.05
C PRO A 273 -18.55 13.55 4.16
N GLY A 274 -19.49 14.46 3.87
CA GLY A 274 -20.73 14.14 3.14
C GLY A 274 -20.63 14.15 1.61
N SER A 275 -19.44 14.33 1.02
CA SER A 275 -19.26 14.32 -0.43
C SER A 275 -18.80 12.95 -0.95
N VAL A 276 -19.24 12.61 -2.16
CA VAL A 276 -18.86 11.36 -2.85
C VAL A 276 -17.34 11.24 -3.01
N SER A 277 -16.64 12.33 -3.34
CA SER A 277 -15.18 12.31 -3.47
C SER A 277 -14.49 12.02 -2.14
N ALA A 278 -14.93 12.69 -1.06
CA ALA A 278 -14.33 12.50 0.26
C ALA A 278 -14.56 11.10 0.82
N VAL A 279 -15.74 10.50 0.58
CA VAL A 279 -16.00 9.10 0.94
C VAL A 279 -15.06 8.16 0.18
N ASN A 280 -14.92 8.35 -1.13
CA ASN A 280 -14.01 7.54 -1.94
C ASN A 280 -12.55 7.66 -1.47
N GLU A 281 -12.09 8.88 -1.19
CA GLU A 281 -10.74 9.16 -0.71
C GLU A 281 -10.49 8.57 0.68
N ALA A 282 -11.44 8.68 1.60
CA ALA A 282 -11.34 8.07 2.92
C ALA A 282 -11.26 6.54 2.83
N ILE A 283 -12.07 5.93 1.95
CA ILE A 283 -12.02 4.48 1.74
C ILE A 283 -10.69 4.06 1.09
N ASP A 284 -10.17 4.83 0.12
CA ASP A 284 -8.84 4.57 -0.47
C ASP A 284 -7.72 4.66 0.57
N ALA A 285 -7.79 5.65 1.47
CA ALA A 285 -6.80 5.89 2.50
C ALA A 285 -6.77 4.75 3.54
N LEU A 286 -7.95 4.23 3.90
CA LEU A 286 -8.10 3.30 5.02
C LEU A 286 -8.14 1.83 4.59
N PHE A 287 -8.81 1.51 3.49
CA PHE A 287 -9.11 0.12 3.15
C PHE A 287 -8.07 -0.49 2.19
N PRO A 288 -7.72 -1.77 2.40
CA PRO A 288 -8.30 -2.67 3.40
C PRO A 288 -7.60 -2.65 4.77
N HIS A 289 -6.55 -1.85 4.95
CA HIS A 289 -5.66 -1.90 6.11
C HIS A 289 -6.37 -1.70 7.45
N ILE A 290 -7.42 -0.87 7.48
CA ILE A 290 -8.21 -0.61 8.67
C ILE A 290 -8.86 -1.87 9.26
N LEU A 291 -9.16 -2.89 8.43
CA LEU A 291 -9.80 -4.13 8.86
C LEU A 291 -8.92 -4.95 9.82
N HIS A 292 -7.61 -4.69 9.84
CA HIS A 292 -6.71 -5.33 10.80
C HIS A 292 -7.06 -5.01 12.26
N VAL A 293 -7.72 -3.88 12.53
CA VAL A 293 -8.10 -3.48 13.89
C VAL A 293 -9.01 -4.51 14.57
N PHE A 294 -9.88 -5.18 13.80
CA PHE A 294 -10.79 -6.19 14.33
C PHE A 294 -10.06 -7.45 14.81
N LYS A 295 -8.92 -7.79 14.18
CA LYS A 295 -8.06 -8.90 14.64
C LYS A 295 -7.34 -8.56 15.93
N VAL A 296 -6.76 -7.37 16.00
CA VAL A 296 -6.05 -6.92 17.19
C VAL A 296 -7.00 -6.92 18.38
N ARG A 297 -8.25 -6.49 18.16
CA ARG A 297 -9.28 -6.45 19.18
C ARG A 297 -9.78 -7.83 19.60
N SER A 298 -9.80 -8.82 18.72
CA SER A 298 -10.12 -10.22 19.08
C SER A 298 -9.01 -10.94 19.84
N GLY A 299 -7.91 -10.25 20.18
CA GLY A 299 -6.80 -10.78 20.96
C GLY A 299 -5.71 -11.46 20.13
N TYR A 300 -5.73 -11.29 18.80
CA TYR A 300 -4.67 -11.81 17.93
C TYR A 300 -3.32 -11.17 18.27
N ARG A 301 -2.31 -12.00 18.56
CA ARG A 301 -0.93 -11.56 18.75
C ARG A 301 -0.15 -11.75 17.45
N HIS A 302 0.52 -10.71 16.98
CA HIS A 302 1.47 -10.83 15.88
C HIS A 302 2.56 -11.84 16.23
N SER A 303 2.79 -12.83 15.36
CA SER A 303 4.02 -13.61 15.38
C SER A 303 5.18 -12.68 15.01
N SER A 304 6.34 -12.86 15.64
CA SER A 304 7.54 -12.00 15.53
C SER A 304 8.22 -11.95 14.14
N SER A 305 7.48 -12.25 13.07
CA SER A 305 7.96 -12.34 11.68
C SER A 305 7.20 -11.43 10.70
N ASP A 306 6.28 -10.58 11.17
CA ASP A 306 5.61 -9.55 10.35
C ASP A 306 6.48 -8.29 10.16
#